data_AF-A0A932NAL5-F1
#
_entry.id   AF-A0A932NAL5-F1
#
_cell.length_a   1.000
_cell.length_b   1.000
_cell.length_c   1.000
_cell.angle_alpha   90.00
_cell.angle_beta   90.00
_cell.angle_gamma   90.00
#
_symmetry.space_group_name_H-M   'P 1'
#
loop_
_entity.id
_entity.type
_entity.pdbx_description
1 polymer ?
#
loop_
_entity_poly.entity_id
_entity_poly.type
_entity_poly.pdbx_seq_one_letter_code
_entity_poly.pdbx_strand_id
1 'polypeptide(L)'
;MSQANNSSSKDRRQSALLRLIIWLGRIARGGIELLAFGVFLIAIMLGIWIAIAALPGSPVPSVSEVKQAAVSAQLLWRVHDELLSKTPRGRHYIDMFYTHVGEINALLDADSQLLAEAEAAIVLWQPNMQALVDGRGSEAVITAEQVQALETFLGHMYTPAGSELRAAIDREREALSPLAQFVGLTMVEAWARLNPPDSLTPMPLPTLIPVADPPAETLTLPFNTLSVMTTRGYGDSVVIEVSGVGQTAGTDYNDAFYLFTNLGNGYIRSDYLASFRINGLEMAPPPTYRDDHLYRFTFSLGATPYLITFSNSDGVLGDNSGQYAIRLWPATPGTPTPDSNATPGFDGR
;
A
#
# COMPACT_ATOMS: atom_id res chain seq x y z
N MET A 1 16.79 24.89 -51.17
CA MET A 1 17.36 24.34 -49.93
C MET A 1 16.33 24.50 -48.82
N SER A 2 16.25 23.55 -47.88
CA SER A 2 15.26 23.57 -46.80
C SER A 2 15.94 23.93 -45.46
N GLN A 3 15.28 24.77 -44.66
CA GLN A 3 15.50 24.89 -43.23
C GLN A 3 14.13 24.86 -42.55
N ALA A 4 14.00 24.05 -41.50
CA ALA A 4 12.73 23.78 -40.84
C ALA A 4 12.59 24.55 -39.51
N ASN A 5 11.40 25.10 -39.25
CA ASN A 5 11.02 25.64 -37.95
C ASN A 5 10.91 24.53 -36.90
N ASN A 6 11.49 24.69 -35.70
CA ASN A 6 10.99 24.01 -34.50
C ASN A 6 11.44 24.62 -33.16
N SER A 7 10.87 25.75 -32.72
CA SER A 7 11.21 26.36 -31.41
C SER A 7 10.15 27.31 -30.79
N SER A 8 8.84 26.97 -30.87
CA SER A 8 7.78 27.88 -30.35
C SER A 8 6.64 27.24 -29.52
N SER A 9 6.66 25.93 -29.25
CA SER A 9 5.56 25.23 -28.58
C SER A 9 5.78 24.88 -27.10
N LYS A 10 7.03 24.83 -26.61
CA LYS A 10 7.36 24.43 -25.22
C LYS A 10 6.93 25.48 -24.20
N ASP A 11 7.38 26.72 -24.36
CA ASP A 11 7.36 27.74 -23.29
C ASP A 11 5.94 28.17 -22.86
N ARG A 12 4.96 28.09 -23.78
CA ARG A 12 3.57 28.48 -23.47
C ARG A 12 2.83 27.47 -22.58
N ARG A 13 3.28 26.21 -22.49
CA ARG A 13 2.62 25.17 -21.67
C ARG A 13 3.05 25.21 -20.20
N GLN A 14 4.27 25.64 -19.89
CA GLN A 14 4.80 25.60 -18.52
C GLN A 14 4.16 26.64 -17.58
N SER A 15 3.73 27.81 -18.08
CA SER A 15 3.20 28.89 -17.22
C SER A 15 1.77 28.67 -16.70
N ALA A 16 1.02 27.73 -17.28
CA ALA A 16 -0.35 27.41 -16.85
C ALA A 16 -0.35 26.37 -15.70
N LEU A 17 0.43 25.29 -15.85
CA LEU A 17 0.49 24.20 -14.87
C LEU A 17 0.96 24.69 -13.50
N LEU A 18 2.01 25.53 -13.50
CA LEU A 18 2.61 26.11 -12.29
C LEU A 18 1.62 26.96 -11.47
N ARG A 19 0.58 27.52 -12.09
CA ARG A 19 -0.43 28.35 -11.41
C ARG A 19 -1.57 27.54 -10.77
N LEU A 20 -1.83 26.33 -11.26
CA LEU A 20 -2.83 25.42 -10.67
C LEU A 20 -2.27 24.76 -9.40
N ILE A 21 -0.98 24.37 -9.43
CA ILE A 21 -0.26 23.77 -8.30
C ILE A 21 -0.21 24.74 -7.09
N ILE A 22 -0.03 26.04 -7.33
CA ILE A 22 -0.01 27.08 -6.28
C ILE A 22 -1.40 27.30 -5.62
N TRP A 23 -2.50 26.86 -6.24
CA TRP A 23 -3.85 27.15 -5.75
C TRP A 23 -4.40 26.11 -4.76
N LEU A 24 -4.07 24.83 -4.92
CA LEU A 24 -4.63 23.74 -4.10
C LEU A 24 -3.98 23.59 -2.70
N GLY A 25 -2.89 24.31 -2.41
CA GLY A 25 -2.12 24.18 -1.17
C GLY A 25 -2.73 24.79 0.11
N ARG A 26 -4.06 24.87 0.27
CA ARG A 26 -4.71 25.44 1.48
C ARG A 26 -6.04 24.75 1.87
N ILE A 27 -6.19 24.58 3.20
CA ILE A 27 -7.27 23.91 3.99
C ILE A 27 -6.88 22.44 4.32
N ALA A 28 -6.27 22.05 5.45
CA ALA A 28 -6.42 22.33 6.92
C ALA A 28 -7.30 21.29 7.66
N ARG A 29 -6.98 20.79 8.87
CA ARG A 29 -5.75 20.84 9.71
C ARG A 29 -5.84 19.87 10.92
N GLY A 30 -4.75 19.15 11.24
CA GLY A 30 -4.43 18.52 12.56
C GLY A 30 -4.69 17.01 12.70
N GLY A 31 -3.90 16.21 13.44
CA GLY A 31 -2.59 16.46 14.08
C GLY A 31 -2.13 15.33 15.06
N ILE A 32 -0.80 15.18 15.28
CA ILE A 32 -0.10 14.46 16.40
C ILE A 32 -0.12 12.89 16.33
N GLU A 33 0.91 12.21 15.74
CA GLU A 33 2.06 11.45 16.38
C GLU A 33 1.77 9.94 16.69
N LEU A 34 2.68 8.95 16.89
CA LEU A 34 4.17 8.79 16.89
C LEU A 34 4.64 7.66 15.90
N LEU A 35 5.79 6.94 16.03
CA LEU A 35 6.58 6.43 14.86
C LEU A 35 5.88 5.59 13.76
N ALA A 36 6.30 5.99 12.58
CA ALA A 36 5.86 5.78 11.13
C ALA A 36 7.30 5.33 10.59
N PHE A 37 8.41 5.86 11.12
CA PHE A 37 9.65 5.99 10.39
C PHE A 37 10.31 4.69 9.91
N GLY A 38 10.59 3.74 10.81
CA GLY A 38 11.19 2.44 10.42
C GLY A 38 10.27 1.55 9.57
N VAL A 39 9.08 2.05 9.23
CA VAL A 39 7.90 1.33 8.79
C VAL A 39 7.39 1.91 7.45
N PHE A 40 7.54 3.23 7.28
CA PHE A 40 7.72 3.89 6.00
C PHE A 40 9.00 3.42 5.33
N LEU A 41 10.09 3.15 6.08
CA LEU A 41 11.23 2.42 5.52
C LEU A 41 10.84 1.02 5.04
N ILE A 42 10.05 0.24 5.78
CA ILE A 42 9.62 -1.10 5.33
C ILE A 42 8.92 -1.05 3.98
N ALA A 43 8.03 -0.07 3.81
CA ALA A 43 7.30 0.12 2.57
C ALA A 43 8.22 0.67 1.45
N ILE A 44 9.09 1.64 1.74
CA ILE A 44 10.18 2.10 0.84
C ILE A 44 10.97 0.89 0.33
N MET A 45 11.51 0.11 1.25
CA MET A 45 12.38 -1.06 1.04
C MET A 45 11.69 -2.17 0.23
N LEU A 46 10.36 -2.25 0.28
CA LEU A 46 9.55 -3.10 -0.60
C LEU A 46 9.56 -2.59 -2.06
N GLY A 47 9.44 -1.27 -2.26
CA GLY A 47 9.53 -0.62 -3.57
C GLY A 47 10.92 -0.75 -4.21
N ILE A 48 11.99 -0.63 -3.41
CA ILE A 48 13.38 -0.85 -3.86
C ILE A 48 13.53 -2.25 -4.47
N TRP A 49 13.00 -3.28 -3.79
CA TRP A 49 13.19 -4.65 -4.25
C TRP A 49 12.50 -4.97 -5.57
N ILE A 50 11.37 -4.31 -5.84
CA ILE A 50 10.70 -4.38 -7.15
C ILE A 50 11.54 -3.70 -8.24
N ALA A 51 12.18 -2.57 -7.93
CA ALA A 51 13.08 -1.88 -8.87
C ALA A 51 14.36 -2.68 -9.19
N ILE A 52 15.08 -3.19 -8.18
CA ILE A 52 16.32 -3.97 -8.35
C ILE A 52 16.11 -5.14 -9.32
N ALA A 53 15.00 -5.85 -9.20
CA ALA A 53 14.67 -7.01 -10.02
C ALA A 53 14.44 -6.69 -11.52
N ALA A 54 14.28 -5.42 -11.88
CA ALA A 54 13.97 -4.97 -13.24
C ALA A 54 15.15 -4.28 -13.98
N LEU A 55 16.26 -3.96 -13.30
CA LEU A 55 17.34 -3.15 -13.88
C LEU A 55 18.21 -3.94 -14.90
N PRO A 56 18.29 -3.50 -16.17
CA PRO A 56 19.08 -4.20 -17.20
C PRO A 56 20.57 -3.88 -17.08
N GLY A 57 21.39 -4.91 -16.85
CA GLY A 57 22.85 -4.82 -16.84
C GLY A 57 23.51 -5.16 -15.49
N SER A 58 22.71 -5.30 -14.43
CA SER A 58 23.16 -5.87 -13.14
C SER A 58 23.72 -7.30 -13.33
N PRO A 59 24.71 -7.72 -12.52
CA PRO A 59 25.11 -9.13 -12.48
C PRO A 59 23.91 -9.99 -12.05
N VAL A 60 23.80 -11.19 -12.63
CA VAL A 60 22.70 -12.12 -12.29
C VAL A 60 22.82 -12.49 -10.80
N PRO A 61 21.80 -12.20 -9.96
CA PRO A 61 21.89 -12.47 -8.53
C PRO A 61 21.96 -13.98 -8.26
N SER A 62 22.71 -14.35 -7.23
CA SER A 62 22.85 -15.73 -6.79
C SER A 62 21.53 -16.27 -6.24
N VAL A 63 21.41 -17.60 -6.25
CA VAL A 63 20.24 -18.31 -5.66
C VAL A 63 20.09 -18.01 -4.16
N SER A 64 21.16 -17.61 -3.47
CA SER A 64 21.12 -17.11 -2.09
C SER A 64 20.50 -15.72 -1.98
N GLU A 65 20.91 -14.77 -2.82
CA GLU A 65 20.39 -13.40 -2.82
C GLU A 65 18.89 -13.38 -3.20
N VAL A 66 18.50 -14.11 -4.25
CA VAL A 66 17.09 -14.25 -4.64
C VAL A 66 16.22 -14.88 -3.54
N LYS A 67 16.78 -15.78 -2.73
CA LYS A 67 16.07 -16.35 -1.56
C LYS A 67 15.97 -15.37 -0.40
N GLN A 68 17.06 -14.67 -0.07
CA GLN A 68 17.06 -13.65 0.98
C GLN A 68 16.07 -12.52 0.65
N ALA A 69 16.01 -12.13 -0.62
CA ALA A 69 15.05 -11.18 -1.17
C ALA A 69 13.60 -11.61 -0.94
N ALA A 70 13.23 -12.82 -1.36
CA ALA A 70 11.87 -13.34 -1.21
C ALA A 70 11.43 -13.42 0.26
N VAL A 71 12.31 -13.87 1.15
CA VAL A 71 12.06 -13.89 2.61
C VAL A 71 11.91 -12.48 3.17
N SER A 72 12.73 -11.53 2.71
CA SER A 72 12.65 -10.13 3.13
C SER A 72 11.33 -9.51 2.68
N ALA A 73 10.98 -9.61 1.39
CA ALA A 73 9.73 -9.10 0.84
C ALA A 73 8.50 -9.70 1.55
N GLN A 74 8.51 -11.00 1.85
CA GLN A 74 7.43 -11.63 2.62
C GLN A 74 7.31 -11.02 4.03
N LEU A 75 8.42 -10.79 4.75
CA LEU A 75 8.38 -10.16 6.06
C LEU A 75 7.90 -8.70 5.99
N LEU A 76 8.34 -7.93 4.99
CA LEU A 76 7.92 -6.53 4.79
C LEU A 76 6.39 -6.46 4.56
N TRP A 77 5.83 -7.38 3.75
CA TRP A 77 4.37 -7.55 3.62
C TRP A 77 3.69 -7.95 4.93
N ARG A 78 4.25 -8.91 5.69
CA ARG A 78 3.68 -9.29 7.00
C ARG A 78 3.65 -8.11 7.97
N VAL A 79 4.68 -7.26 8.02
CA VAL A 79 4.63 -6.04 8.84
C VAL A 79 3.51 -5.11 8.35
N HIS A 80 3.43 -4.85 7.03
CA HIS A 80 2.37 -4.04 6.44
C HIS A 80 0.97 -4.52 6.82
N ASP A 81 0.68 -5.80 6.64
CA ASP A 81 -0.67 -6.34 6.80
C ASP A 81 -1.00 -6.70 8.25
N GLU A 82 -0.08 -7.27 9.04
CA GLU A 82 -0.35 -7.70 10.42
C GLU A 82 -0.23 -6.56 11.44
N LEU A 83 0.66 -5.58 11.22
CA LEU A 83 0.92 -4.48 12.16
C LEU A 83 0.39 -3.13 11.66
N LEU A 84 0.74 -2.72 10.44
CA LEU A 84 0.56 -1.33 9.99
C LEU A 84 -0.86 -1.01 9.56
N SER A 85 -1.50 -1.88 8.79
CA SER A 85 -2.88 -1.72 8.35
C SER A 85 -3.85 -1.58 9.53
N LYS A 86 -3.49 -2.12 10.70
CA LYS A 86 -4.38 -2.23 11.88
C LYS A 86 -4.52 -0.91 12.63
N THR A 87 -3.46 -0.12 12.78
CA THR A 87 -3.51 1.13 13.58
C THR A 87 -3.72 2.37 12.70
N PRO A 88 -4.41 3.43 13.18
CA PRO A 88 -4.55 4.67 12.42
C PRO A 88 -3.20 5.29 12.07
N ARG A 89 -2.23 5.16 12.99
CA ARG A 89 -0.90 5.73 12.84
C ARG A 89 -0.04 4.91 11.87
N GLY A 90 -0.13 3.58 11.89
CA GLY A 90 0.50 2.69 10.91
C GLY A 90 0.06 2.97 9.48
N ARG A 91 -1.25 3.20 9.26
CA ARG A 91 -1.79 3.58 7.93
C ARG A 91 -1.19 4.87 7.38
N HIS A 92 -0.93 5.88 8.22
CA HIS A 92 -0.23 7.10 7.78
C HIS A 92 1.18 6.83 7.22
N TYR A 93 1.93 5.81 7.68
CA TYR A 93 3.22 5.44 7.04
C TYR A 93 3.05 4.67 5.73
N ILE A 94 1.93 3.94 5.55
CA ILE A 94 1.56 3.32 4.28
C ILE A 94 1.21 4.42 3.26
N ASP A 95 0.33 5.35 3.63
CA ASP A 95 -0.10 6.47 2.78
C ASP A 95 1.09 7.37 2.40
N MET A 96 1.96 7.68 3.38
CA MET A 96 3.16 8.50 3.16
C MET A 96 4.19 7.79 2.27
N PHE A 97 4.33 6.47 2.36
CA PHE A 97 5.16 5.72 1.41
C PHE A 97 4.59 5.82 -0.01
N TYR A 98 3.33 5.46 -0.22
CA TYR A 98 2.74 5.47 -1.57
C TYR A 98 2.64 6.89 -2.16
N THR A 99 2.64 7.93 -1.32
CA THR A 99 2.78 9.33 -1.74
C THR A 99 4.17 9.65 -2.32
N HIS A 100 5.24 9.02 -1.82
CA HIS A 100 6.63 9.35 -2.17
C HIS A 100 7.39 8.26 -2.94
N VAL A 101 6.84 7.04 -3.10
CA VAL A 101 7.54 5.89 -3.73
C VAL A 101 8.18 6.20 -5.08
N GLY A 102 7.49 6.94 -5.96
CA GLY A 102 8.02 7.30 -7.28
C GLY A 102 9.22 8.26 -7.23
N GLU A 103 9.29 9.13 -6.21
CA GLU A 103 10.44 10.00 -5.96
C GLU A 103 11.58 9.19 -5.34
N ILE A 104 11.27 8.33 -4.37
CA ILE A 104 12.26 7.55 -3.62
C ILE A 104 12.96 6.51 -4.52
N ASN A 105 12.21 5.80 -5.37
CA ASN A 105 12.79 4.90 -6.37
C ASN A 105 13.75 5.67 -7.31
N ALA A 106 13.35 6.85 -7.78
CA ALA A 106 14.19 7.67 -8.66
C ALA A 106 15.47 8.21 -7.98
N LEU A 107 15.49 8.35 -6.65
CA LEU A 107 16.71 8.66 -5.89
C LEU A 107 17.65 7.44 -5.79
N LEU A 108 17.08 6.25 -5.60
CA LEU A 108 17.84 5.00 -5.44
C LEU A 108 18.41 4.49 -6.77
N ASP A 109 17.66 4.63 -7.87
CA ASP A 109 18.15 4.38 -9.24
C ASP A 109 19.29 5.33 -9.63
N ALA A 110 19.35 6.52 -9.03
CA ALA A 110 20.35 7.55 -9.30
C ALA A 110 21.59 7.46 -8.39
N ASP A 111 21.49 6.82 -7.22
CA ASP A 111 22.57 6.71 -6.22
C ASP A 111 22.70 5.27 -5.69
N SER A 112 23.69 4.55 -6.22
CA SER A 112 23.98 3.18 -5.81
C SER A 112 24.56 3.04 -4.39
N GLN A 113 25.05 4.13 -3.78
CA GLN A 113 25.42 4.11 -2.36
C GLN A 113 24.16 4.17 -1.49
N LEU A 114 23.21 5.06 -1.83
CA LEU A 114 21.92 5.14 -1.16
C LEU A 114 21.13 3.83 -1.26
N LEU A 115 21.23 3.15 -2.41
CA LEU A 115 20.68 1.81 -2.63
C LEU A 115 21.28 0.77 -1.66
N ALA A 116 22.62 0.69 -1.58
CA ALA A 116 23.31 -0.26 -0.70
C ALA A 116 23.09 0.04 0.80
N GLU A 117 22.94 1.31 1.17
CA GLU A 117 22.57 1.70 2.54
C GLU A 117 21.14 1.27 2.90
N ALA A 118 20.21 1.32 1.94
CA ALA A 118 18.87 0.79 2.13
C ALA A 118 18.87 -0.73 2.33
N GLU A 119 19.58 -1.48 1.47
CA GLU A 119 19.72 -2.94 1.59
C GLU A 119 20.33 -3.35 2.93
N ALA A 120 21.39 -2.66 3.37
CA ALA A 120 22.00 -2.87 4.67
C ALA A 120 21.01 -2.61 5.83
N ALA A 121 20.18 -1.56 5.72
CA ALA A 121 19.14 -1.27 6.71
C ALA A 121 18.05 -2.37 6.75
N ILE A 122 17.61 -2.93 5.61
CA ILE A 122 16.68 -4.08 5.57
C ILE A 122 17.23 -5.23 6.40
N VAL A 123 18.43 -5.68 6.05
CA VAL A 123 19.05 -6.89 6.63
C VAL A 123 19.32 -6.70 8.12
N LEU A 124 19.76 -5.51 8.53
CA LEU A 124 20.07 -5.18 9.93
C LEU A 124 18.81 -5.10 10.83
N TRP A 125 17.65 -4.68 10.28
CA TRP A 125 16.38 -4.65 11.00
C TRP A 125 15.57 -5.94 10.89
N GLN A 126 15.85 -6.81 9.92
CA GLN A 126 15.10 -8.04 9.64
C GLN A 126 14.83 -8.94 10.87
N PRO A 127 15.81 -9.22 11.77
CA PRO A 127 15.56 -10.04 12.96
C PRO A 127 14.55 -9.40 13.94
N ASN A 128 14.65 -8.08 14.10
CA ASN A 128 13.79 -7.30 14.98
C ASN A 128 12.36 -7.20 14.44
N MET A 129 12.21 -6.99 13.13
CA MET A 129 10.92 -7.01 12.44
C MET A 129 10.25 -8.39 12.54
N GLN A 130 10.99 -9.46 12.26
CA GLN A 130 10.51 -10.84 12.37
C GLN A 130 10.01 -11.15 13.79
N ALA A 131 10.81 -10.78 14.81
CA ALA A 131 10.43 -10.98 16.20
C ALA A 131 9.15 -10.21 16.59
N LEU A 132 8.97 -8.96 16.13
CA LEU A 132 7.77 -8.17 16.43
C LEU A 132 6.50 -8.80 15.84
N VAL A 133 6.56 -9.21 14.56
CA VAL A 133 5.41 -9.82 13.87
C VAL A 133 5.08 -11.20 14.47
N ASP A 134 6.09 -12.02 14.79
CA ASP A 134 5.90 -13.34 15.42
C ASP A 134 5.45 -13.27 16.90
N GLY A 135 5.01 -12.11 17.41
CA GLY A 135 4.60 -11.91 18.80
C GLY A 135 5.73 -11.94 19.83
N ARG A 136 6.98 -12.10 19.40
CA ARG A 136 8.21 -12.15 20.21
C ARG A 136 8.90 -10.79 20.30
N GLY A 137 8.17 -9.69 20.13
CA GLY A 137 8.70 -8.32 20.14
C GLY A 137 9.39 -7.91 21.45
N SER A 138 9.19 -8.66 22.54
CA SER A 138 9.91 -8.50 23.81
C SER A 138 11.31 -9.15 23.85
N GLU A 139 11.63 -10.03 22.90
CA GLU A 139 12.94 -10.70 22.80
C GLU A 139 13.96 -9.87 22.00
N ALA A 140 13.50 -9.08 21.04
CA ALA A 140 14.35 -8.26 20.18
C ALA A 140 14.50 -6.83 20.71
N VAL A 141 15.74 -6.42 20.98
CA VAL A 141 16.11 -5.07 21.45
C VAL A 141 16.66 -4.26 20.28
N ILE A 142 16.30 -2.98 20.20
CA ILE A 142 16.81 -2.05 19.18
C ILE A 142 18.23 -1.61 19.54
N THR A 143 19.17 -1.77 18.61
CA THR A 143 20.58 -1.42 18.81
C THR A 143 20.92 0.00 18.37
N ALA A 144 22.04 0.53 18.85
CA ALA A 144 22.58 1.82 18.37
C ALA A 144 22.95 1.76 16.88
N GLU A 145 23.43 0.62 16.41
CA GLU A 145 23.79 0.35 15.02
C GLU A 145 22.56 0.39 14.10
N GLN A 146 21.45 -0.25 14.51
CA GLN A 146 20.15 -0.22 13.81
C GLN A 146 19.63 1.22 13.64
N VAL A 147 19.73 2.04 14.67
CA VAL A 147 19.34 3.46 14.64
C VAL A 147 20.31 4.30 13.80
N GLN A 148 21.62 4.05 13.89
CA GLN A 148 22.63 4.80 13.15
C GLN A 148 22.57 4.53 11.65
N ALA A 149 22.38 3.28 11.22
CA ALA A 149 22.18 2.93 9.81
C ALA A 149 20.95 3.65 9.22
N LEU A 150 19.84 3.66 9.98
CA LEU A 150 18.62 4.38 9.65
C LEU A 150 18.85 5.90 9.50
N GLU A 151 19.46 6.57 10.48
CA GLU A 151 19.73 8.02 10.40
C GLU A 151 20.72 8.38 9.27
N THR A 152 21.66 7.48 8.94
CA THR A 152 22.64 7.66 7.84
C THR A 152 21.95 7.65 6.49
N PHE A 153 21.21 6.57 6.17
CA PHE A 153 20.40 6.43 4.97
C PHE A 153 19.48 7.64 4.75
N LEU A 154 18.90 8.18 5.83
CA LEU A 154 18.06 9.37 5.78
C LEU A 154 18.80 10.68 5.59
N GLY A 155 20.01 10.82 6.14
CA GLY A 155 20.86 11.98 5.84
C GLY A 155 21.21 12.04 4.36
N HIS A 156 21.50 10.88 3.76
CA HIS A 156 21.80 10.77 2.34
C HIS A 156 20.55 10.94 1.46
N MET A 157 19.40 10.30 1.77
CA MET A 157 18.15 10.50 1.02
C MET A 157 17.63 11.95 1.08
N TYR A 158 17.75 12.61 2.24
CA TYR A 158 17.26 13.98 2.44
C TYR A 158 17.96 14.99 1.53
N THR A 159 19.23 14.76 1.19
CA THR A 159 20.07 15.72 0.46
C THR A 159 19.62 15.96 -1.00
N PRO A 160 19.38 14.93 -1.84
CA PRO A 160 18.85 15.09 -3.20
C PRO A 160 17.31 15.22 -3.26
N ALA A 161 16.58 14.89 -2.19
CA ALA A 161 15.11 14.89 -2.18
C ALA A 161 14.47 16.25 -2.52
N GLY A 162 13.27 16.21 -3.11
CA GLY A 162 12.39 17.35 -3.36
C GLY A 162 11.82 17.96 -2.08
N SER A 163 11.01 19.02 -2.25
CA SER A 163 10.45 19.76 -1.11
C SER A 163 9.49 18.92 -0.27
N GLU A 164 8.65 18.10 -0.90
CA GLU A 164 7.61 17.36 -0.19
C GLU A 164 8.17 16.18 0.60
N LEU A 165 9.08 15.40 0.01
CA LEU A 165 9.76 14.30 0.71
C LEU A 165 10.66 14.82 1.84
N ARG A 166 11.41 15.91 1.64
CA ARG A 166 12.14 16.54 2.76
C ARG A 166 11.20 17.00 3.86
N ALA A 167 10.11 17.69 3.52
CA ALA A 167 9.13 18.13 4.50
C ALA A 167 8.43 16.94 5.21
N ALA A 168 8.31 15.77 4.58
CA ALA A 168 7.86 14.54 5.24
C ALA A 168 8.91 14.00 6.23
N ILE A 169 10.17 13.91 5.81
CA ILE A 169 11.29 13.47 6.66
C ILE A 169 11.46 14.43 7.86
N ASP A 170 11.37 15.74 7.66
CA ASP A 170 11.49 16.74 8.73
C ASP A 170 10.33 16.66 9.73
N ARG A 171 9.07 16.67 9.26
CA ARG A 171 7.88 16.53 10.12
C ARG A 171 7.96 15.30 11.00
N GLU A 172 8.45 14.19 10.46
CA GLU A 172 8.55 12.95 11.20
C GLU A 172 9.82 12.91 12.07
N ARG A 173 10.96 13.47 11.69
CA ARG A 173 12.10 13.64 12.62
C ARG A 173 11.74 14.52 13.83
N GLU A 174 10.92 15.56 13.64
CA GLU A 174 10.39 16.40 14.72
C GLU A 174 9.41 15.62 15.62
N ALA A 175 8.37 15.02 15.03
CA ALA A 175 7.31 14.30 15.74
C ALA A 175 7.82 13.15 16.62
N LEU A 176 8.97 12.57 16.28
CA LEU A 176 9.43 11.30 16.83
C LEU A 176 10.54 11.46 17.87
N SER A 177 11.04 12.69 18.06
CA SER A 177 12.26 13.03 18.81
C SER A 177 13.50 12.28 18.26
N PRO A 178 14.73 12.51 18.77
CA PRO A 178 15.91 11.86 18.21
C PRO A 178 15.79 10.33 18.26
N LEU A 179 15.98 9.64 17.12
CA LEU A 179 15.77 8.19 17.02
C LEU A 179 16.67 7.37 17.98
N ALA A 180 17.76 7.97 18.47
CA ALA A 180 18.57 7.46 19.57
C ALA A 180 17.77 7.05 20.82
N GLN A 181 16.58 7.61 21.05
CA GLN A 181 15.72 7.24 22.20
C GLN A 181 15.06 5.85 22.10
N PHE A 182 15.23 5.15 20.96
CA PHE A 182 14.76 3.78 20.78
C PHE A 182 15.85 2.74 21.10
N VAL A 183 17.11 3.16 21.19
CA VAL A 183 18.23 2.28 21.56
C VAL A 183 18.00 1.71 22.97
N GLY A 184 18.01 0.39 23.08
CA GLY A 184 17.77 -0.32 24.34
C GLY A 184 16.30 -0.61 24.66
N LEU A 185 15.34 -0.11 23.87
CA LEU A 185 13.94 -0.56 23.95
C LEU A 185 13.78 -1.91 23.23
N THR A 186 12.90 -2.76 23.75
CA THR A 186 12.40 -3.92 22.98
C THR A 186 11.51 -3.45 21.83
N MET A 187 11.35 -4.27 20.79
CA MET A 187 10.49 -3.96 19.66
C MET A 187 9.01 -3.79 20.06
N VAL A 188 8.54 -4.45 21.12
CA VAL A 188 7.18 -4.26 21.64
C VAL A 188 7.02 -2.96 22.43
N GLU A 189 8.02 -2.56 23.24
CA GLU A 189 8.03 -1.26 23.91
C GLU A 189 8.14 -0.11 22.91
N ALA A 190 8.98 -0.29 21.89
CA ALA A 190 9.04 0.62 20.75
C ALA A 190 7.66 0.69 20.08
N TRP A 191 7.10 -0.41 19.59
CA TRP A 191 5.79 -0.45 18.92
C TRP A 191 4.65 0.20 19.73
N ALA A 192 4.61 -0.06 21.04
CA ALA A 192 3.64 0.55 21.97
C ALA A 192 3.86 2.05 22.19
N ARG A 193 5.09 2.55 22.04
CA ARG A 193 5.39 4.00 22.07
C ARG A 193 4.98 4.73 20.79
N LEU A 194 4.80 4.01 19.69
CA LEU A 194 4.34 4.56 18.39
C LEU A 194 2.82 4.59 18.32
N ASN A 195 2.22 3.52 18.85
CA ASN A 195 0.79 3.28 18.94
C ASN A 195 0.39 3.23 20.43
N PRO A 196 0.55 4.34 21.20
CA PRO A 196 0.13 4.34 22.58
C PRO A 196 -1.36 3.99 22.67
N PRO A 197 -1.83 3.34 23.76
CA PRO A 197 -3.23 3.00 23.92
C PRO A 197 -4.15 4.22 23.84
N ASP A 198 -3.64 5.42 24.12
CA ASP A 198 -4.39 6.68 23.99
C ASP A 198 -4.37 7.30 22.57
N SER A 199 -3.56 6.80 21.63
CA SER A 199 -3.77 7.05 20.19
C SER A 199 -4.78 6.07 19.57
N LEU A 200 -5.13 5.02 20.32
CA LEU A 200 -6.50 4.51 20.35
C LEU A 200 -7.37 5.38 21.29
N THR A 201 -7.41 6.70 21.05
CA THR A 201 -8.74 7.31 20.97
C THR A 201 -9.50 6.44 19.98
N PRO A 202 -10.55 5.69 20.38
CA PRO A 202 -11.38 5.08 19.37
C PRO A 202 -11.90 6.22 18.50
N MET A 203 -11.69 6.18 17.18
CA MET A 203 -12.50 6.98 16.25
C MET A 203 -13.95 6.71 16.67
N PRO A 204 -14.70 7.66 17.25
CA PRO A 204 -15.60 7.38 18.38
C PRO A 204 -16.69 6.36 18.00
N LEU A 205 -16.42 5.08 18.31
CA LEU A 205 -16.66 3.89 17.45
C LEU A 205 -17.95 4.00 16.63
N PRO A 206 -17.86 4.57 15.40
CA PRO A 206 -18.71 5.64 14.85
C PRO A 206 -20.15 5.56 15.36
N THR A 207 -20.35 6.08 16.59
CA THR A 207 -21.24 5.49 17.62
C THR A 207 -22.27 4.57 16.99
N LEU A 208 -21.96 3.27 16.98
CA LEU A 208 -22.77 2.25 16.31
C LEU A 208 -24.13 2.10 16.99
N ILE A 209 -24.99 3.09 16.74
CA ILE A 209 -26.43 2.98 16.77
C ILE A 209 -26.74 1.71 15.99
N PRO A 210 -27.46 0.73 16.57
CA PRO A 210 -27.97 -0.40 15.82
C PRO A 210 -29.06 0.10 14.87
N VAL A 211 -28.63 0.71 13.77
CA VAL A 211 -29.45 1.00 12.60
C VAL A 211 -29.88 -0.35 12.06
N ALA A 212 -31.18 -0.64 12.17
CA ALA A 212 -31.77 -1.83 11.55
C ALA A 212 -31.47 -1.77 10.05
N ASP A 213 -30.66 -2.73 9.59
CA ASP A 213 -29.96 -2.73 8.30
C ASP A 213 -29.21 -1.41 8.00
N PRO A 214 -27.90 -1.28 8.36
CA PRO A 214 -27.13 -0.11 7.99
C PRO A 214 -27.06 -0.01 6.45
N PRO A 215 -27.43 1.14 5.85
CA PRO A 215 -27.66 1.23 4.41
C PRO A 215 -26.36 0.98 3.64
N ALA A 216 -26.45 0.26 2.51
CA ALA A 216 -25.28 -0.15 1.72
C ALA A 216 -24.29 0.99 1.47
N GLU A 217 -23.01 0.73 1.70
CA GLU A 217 -21.93 1.63 1.29
C GLU A 217 -21.65 1.45 -0.20
N THR A 218 -21.13 2.48 -0.85
CA THR A 218 -20.71 2.43 -2.26
C THR A 218 -19.40 3.18 -2.40
N LEU A 219 -18.40 2.49 -2.91
CA LEU A 219 -17.06 2.98 -3.19
C LEU A 219 -16.82 2.96 -4.70
N THR A 220 -15.91 3.81 -5.15
CA THR A 220 -15.32 3.74 -6.49
C THR A 220 -13.85 3.44 -6.32
N LEU A 221 -13.33 2.43 -7.00
CA LEU A 221 -11.89 2.14 -7.07
C LEU A 221 -11.41 2.47 -8.48
N PRO A 222 -10.81 3.65 -8.72
CA PRO A 222 -10.19 3.99 -9.99
C PRO A 222 -9.01 3.06 -10.29
N PHE A 223 -8.81 2.71 -11.56
CA PHE A 223 -7.70 1.84 -11.98
C PHE A 223 -6.33 2.50 -11.91
N ASN A 224 -6.28 3.83 -11.79
CA ASN A 224 -5.08 4.60 -11.51
C ASN A 224 -4.90 4.89 -10.00
N THR A 225 -5.56 4.10 -9.14
CA THR A 225 -5.47 4.18 -7.67
C THR A 225 -5.19 2.78 -7.11
N LEU A 226 -4.25 2.67 -6.16
CA LEU A 226 -3.87 1.38 -5.57
C LEU A 226 -5.03 0.77 -4.77
N SER A 227 -5.69 1.56 -3.92
CA SER A 227 -6.74 1.06 -3.04
C SER A 227 -7.76 2.13 -2.65
N VAL A 228 -8.93 1.67 -2.19
CA VAL A 228 -9.92 2.47 -1.46
C VAL A 228 -10.41 1.71 -0.24
N MET A 229 -10.71 2.44 0.82
CA MET A 229 -11.15 1.88 2.10
C MET A 229 -12.60 2.27 2.39
N THR A 230 -13.32 1.34 3.01
CA THR A 230 -14.64 1.60 3.60
C THR A 230 -14.58 2.67 4.68
N THR A 231 -15.64 3.48 4.78
CA THR A 231 -15.83 4.46 5.86
C THR A 231 -16.42 3.84 7.13
N ARG A 232 -16.82 2.57 7.08
CA ARG A 232 -17.51 1.85 8.15
C ARG A 232 -16.85 0.51 8.46
N GLY A 233 -16.89 0.12 9.73
CA GLY A 233 -16.48 -1.23 10.14
C GLY A 233 -17.55 -2.26 9.78
N TYR A 234 -17.15 -3.34 9.12
CA TYR A 234 -17.99 -4.49 8.80
C TYR A 234 -17.50 -5.72 9.61
N GLY A 235 -18.44 -6.54 10.06
CA GLY A 235 -18.18 -7.78 10.82
C GLY A 235 -19.10 -8.91 10.36
N ASP A 236 -18.93 -10.08 10.97
CA ASP A 236 -19.56 -11.37 10.64
C ASP A 236 -19.38 -11.75 9.15
N SER A 237 -20.33 -11.34 8.31
CA SER A 237 -20.28 -11.50 6.86
C SER A 237 -20.89 -10.28 6.15
N VAL A 238 -20.29 -9.92 5.03
CA VAL A 238 -20.71 -8.81 4.17
C VAL A 238 -21.02 -9.34 2.76
N VAL A 239 -22.10 -8.88 2.14
CA VAL A 239 -22.32 -9.07 0.70
C VAL A 239 -21.61 -7.96 -0.04
N ILE A 240 -20.80 -8.33 -1.03
CA ILE A 240 -20.06 -7.41 -1.88
C ILE A 240 -20.52 -7.62 -3.32
N GLU A 241 -20.88 -6.51 -3.95
CA GLU A 241 -21.26 -6.36 -5.34
C GLU A 241 -20.18 -5.51 -6.02
N VAL A 242 -19.40 -6.10 -6.93
CA VAL A 242 -18.36 -5.40 -7.70
C VAL A 242 -18.72 -5.41 -9.17
N SER A 243 -18.55 -4.27 -9.82
CA SER A 243 -18.87 -4.07 -11.23
C SER A 243 -17.97 -3.04 -11.89
N GLY A 244 -17.93 -3.05 -13.20
CA GLY A 244 -17.15 -2.10 -14.00
C GLY A 244 -15.90 -2.71 -14.60
N VAL A 245 -15.19 -1.87 -15.33
CA VAL A 245 -14.11 -2.25 -16.23
C VAL A 245 -12.98 -1.24 -16.07
N GLY A 246 -11.76 -1.74 -16.15
CA GLY A 246 -10.58 -0.92 -16.36
C GLY A 246 -9.79 -1.33 -17.59
N GLN A 247 -8.70 -0.59 -17.75
CA GLN A 247 -7.66 -0.81 -18.74
C GLN A 247 -6.33 -0.84 -18.00
N THR A 248 -5.50 -1.83 -18.33
CA THR A 248 -4.19 -2.12 -17.76
C THR A 248 -3.14 -2.19 -18.87
N ALA A 249 -1.89 -1.83 -18.56
CA ALA A 249 -0.78 -1.86 -19.53
C ALA A 249 -1.06 -1.09 -20.84
N GLY A 250 -1.94 -0.08 -20.79
CA GLY A 250 -2.33 0.78 -21.91
C GLY A 250 -3.11 0.11 -23.06
N THR A 251 -3.25 -1.22 -23.10
CA THR A 251 -3.93 -1.94 -24.21
C THR A 251 -4.92 -3.02 -23.79
N ASP A 252 -4.80 -3.58 -22.60
CA ASP A 252 -5.62 -4.70 -22.14
C ASP A 252 -6.73 -4.22 -21.22
N TYR A 253 -7.91 -4.84 -21.28
CA TYR A 253 -9.07 -4.50 -20.45
C TYR A 253 -9.45 -5.68 -19.57
N ASN A 254 -9.83 -5.36 -18.34
CA ASN A 254 -10.24 -6.34 -17.36
C ASN A 254 -11.40 -5.84 -16.49
N ASP A 255 -12.14 -6.81 -15.96
CA ASP A 255 -13.01 -6.63 -14.80
C ASP A 255 -12.28 -7.06 -13.53
N ALA A 256 -12.99 -7.17 -12.41
CA ALA A 256 -12.44 -7.53 -11.11
C ALA A 256 -11.64 -8.85 -11.12
N PHE A 257 -11.95 -9.79 -12.01
CA PHE A 257 -11.42 -11.16 -11.97
C PHE A 257 -10.81 -11.64 -13.29
N TYR A 258 -11.15 -11.02 -14.42
CA TYR A 258 -10.80 -11.50 -15.76
C TYR A 258 -10.27 -10.42 -16.70
N LEU A 259 -9.20 -10.76 -17.41
CA LEU A 259 -8.72 -10.08 -18.62
C LEU A 259 -9.54 -10.59 -19.82
N PHE A 260 -10.07 -9.66 -20.62
CA PHE A 260 -11.05 -9.99 -21.68
C PHE A 260 -10.78 -9.39 -23.07
N THR A 261 -9.57 -8.89 -23.33
CA THR A 261 -9.16 -8.36 -24.66
C THR A 261 -7.84 -8.96 -25.16
N ASN A 262 -7.54 -8.69 -26.45
CA ASN A 262 -6.30 -9.01 -27.19
C ASN A 262 -5.88 -10.49 -27.29
N LEU A 263 -6.42 -11.39 -26.47
CA LEU A 263 -6.15 -12.83 -26.49
C LEU A 263 -7.33 -13.56 -27.14
N GLY A 264 -7.07 -14.17 -28.30
CA GLY A 264 -8.10 -14.59 -29.26
C GLY A 264 -9.15 -15.55 -28.69
N ASN A 265 -10.37 -15.04 -28.49
CA ASN A 265 -11.57 -15.78 -28.08
C ASN A 265 -11.45 -16.54 -26.73
N GLY A 266 -10.67 -16.03 -25.77
CA GLY A 266 -10.57 -16.62 -24.44
C GLY A 266 -10.45 -15.58 -23.32
N TYR A 267 -11.30 -15.70 -22.30
CA TYR A 267 -11.13 -14.98 -21.04
C TYR A 267 -10.00 -15.63 -20.23
N ILE A 268 -9.05 -14.84 -19.76
CA ILE A 268 -7.99 -15.31 -18.85
C ILE A 268 -8.22 -14.67 -17.48
N ARG A 269 -7.91 -15.40 -16.40
CA ARG A 269 -7.91 -14.85 -15.04
C ARG A 269 -6.94 -13.66 -14.98
N SER A 270 -7.26 -12.64 -14.19
CA SER A 270 -6.39 -11.47 -14.00
C SER A 270 -5.24 -11.72 -13.01
N ASP A 271 -4.72 -12.95 -12.91
CA ASP A 271 -3.72 -13.36 -11.91
C ASP A 271 -2.28 -12.88 -12.21
N TYR A 272 -2.10 -12.08 -13.26
CA TYR A 272 -0.79 -11.56 -13.70
C TYR A 272 -0.69 -10.05 -13.91
N LEU A 273 -1.80 -9.30 -14.03
CA LEU A 273 -1.77 -7.87 -14.40
C LEU A 273 -2.53 -6.98 -13.40
N ALA A 274 -3.83 -7.20 -13.16
CA ALA A 274 -4.58 -6.45 -12.14
C ALA A 274 -5.70 -7.29 -11.52
N SER A 275 -5.38 -8.08 -10.49
CA SER A 275 -6.41 -8.77 -9.70
C SER A 275 -7.08 -7.81 -8.71
N PHE A 276 -8.41 -7.89 -8.62
CA PHE A 276 -9.17 -7.24 -7.54
C PHE A 276 -8.89 -7.98 -6.23
N ARG A 277 -8.50 -7.21 -5.22
CA ARG A 277 -8.08 -7.72 -3.91
C ARG A 277 -8.92 -7.12 -2.80
N ILE A 278 -9.16 -7.91 -1.76
CA ILE A 278 -9.91 -7.55 -0.56
C ILE A 278 -8.97 -7.74 0.63
N ASN A 279 -8.68 -6.66 1.35
CA ASN A 279 -7.72 -6.63 2.45
C ASN A 279 -6.33 -7.17 2.05
N GLY A 280 -5.86 -6.83 0.84
CA GLY A 280 -4.59 -7.30 0.26
C GLY A 280 -4.65 -8.69 -0.37
N LEU A 281 -5.63 -9.53 -0.01
CA LEU A 281 -5.80 -10.89 -0.49
C LEU A 281 -6.51 -10.93 -1.85
N GLU A 282 -6.04 -11.81 -2.75
CA GLU A 282 -6.76 -12.13 -3.99
C GLU A 282 -7.88 -13.16 -3.73
N MET A 283 -8.98 -13.03 -4.48
CA MET A 283 -10.07 -14.01 -4.43
C MET A 283 -9.72 -15.27 -5.23
N ALA A 284 -9.60 -16.41 -4.54
CA ALA A 284 -9.14 -17.68 -5.10
C ALA A 284 -9.98 -18.87 -4.57
N PRO A 285 -10.82 -19.51 -5.41
CA PRO A 285 -11.03 -19.23 -6.83
C PRO A 285 -11.81 -17.93 -7.07
N PRO A 286 -11.64 -17.27 -8.24
CA PRO A 286 -12.50 -16.16 -8.63
C PRO A 286 -13.95 -16.63 -8.86
N PRO A 287 -14.95 -15.74 -8.74
CA PRO A 287 -16.31 -15.99 -9.23
C PRO A 287 -16.28 -16.38 -10.72
N THR A 288 -17.25 -17.19 -11.17
CA THR A 288 -17.37 -17.54 -12.59
C THR A 288 -17.55 -16.29 -13.46
N TYR A 289 -16.85 -16.21 -14.60
CA TYR A 289 -16.95 -15.09 -15.55
C TYR A 289 -18.40 -14.77 -15.96
N ARG A 290 -18.68 -13.47 -16.12
CA ARG A 290 -19.99 -12.92 -16.53
C ARG A 290 -19.78 -11.80 -17.54
N ASP A 291 -20.62 -11.79 -18.59
CA ASP A 291 -20.62 -10.78 -19.65
C ASP A 291 -21.25 -9.44 -19.25
N ASP A 292 -21.93 -9.39 -18.11
CA ASP A 292 -22.35 -8.14 -17.45
C ASP A 292 -21.26 -7.52 -16.57
N HIS A 293 -20.12 -8.21 -16.38
CA HIS A 293 -19.02 -7.84 -15.47
C HIS A 293 -19.48 -7.47 -14.05
N LEU A 294 -20.60 -8.02 -13.58
CA LEU A 294 -21.25 -7.72 -12.29
C LEU A 294 -21.25 -8.96 -11.40
N TYR A 295 -20.41 -8.96 -10.36
CA TYR A 295 -20.22 -10.12 -9.48
C TYR A 295 -20.76 -9.84 -8.08
N ARG A 296 -21.54 -10.76 -7.51
CA ARG A 296 -22.08 -10.64 -6.15
C ARG A 296 -21.80 -11.88 -5.29
N PHE A 297 -20.89 -11.72 -4.34
CA PHE A 297 -20.42 -12.75 -3.42
C PHE A 297 -20.56 -12.30 -1.95
N THR A 298 -20.35 -13.24 -1.03
CA THR A 298 -20.38 -13.00 0.42
C THR A 298 -18.97 -13.22 0.98
N PHE A 299 -18.45 -12.26 1.72
CA PHE A 299 -17.12 -12.29 2.32
C PHE A 299 -17.24 -12.37 3.84
N SER A 300 -16.57 -13.35 4.45
CA SER A 300 -16.58 -13.57 5.91
C SER A 300 -15.48 -12.75 6.58
N LEU A 301 -15.86 -11.99 7.60
CA LEU A 301 -14.98 -11.08 8.35
C LEU A 301 -14.74 -11.56 9.79
N GLY A 302 -15.70 -12.30 10.36
CA GLY A 302 -15.71 -12.67 11.77
C GLY A 302 -16.27 -11.58 12.68
N ALA A 303 -16.54 -11.92 13.95
CA ALA A 303 -17.41 -11.12 14.83
C ALA A 303 -16.88 -9.72 15.22
N THR A 304 -15.59 -9.43 15.01
CA THR A 304 -15.00 -8.10 15.30
C THR A 304 -15.10 -7.20 14.07
N PRO A 305 -15.82 -6.06 14.10
CA PRO A 305 -15.93 -5.20 12.94
C PRO A 305 -14.62 -4.48 12.59
N TYR A 306 -14.23 -4.46 11.32
CA TYR A 306 -13.08 -3.69 10.81
C TYR A 306 -13.32 -3.08 9.44
N LEU A 307 -12.49 -2.11 9.05
CA LEU A 307 -12.56 -1.45 7.74
C LEU A 307 -12.06 -2.41 6.67
N ILE A 308 -12.89 -2.67 5.66
CA ILE A 308 -12.49 -3.40 4.45
C ILE A 308 -11.72 -2.44 3.53
N THR A 309 -10.61 -2.93 2.97
CA THR A 309 -9.84 -2.28 1.90
C THR A 309 -10.05 -3.05 0.61
N PHE A 310 -10.27 -2.34 -0.49
CA PHE A 310 -10.32 -2.89 -1.84
C PHE A 310 -9.13 -2.34 -2.64
N SER A 311 -8.42 -3.19 -3.38
CA SER A 311 -7.21 -2.77 -4.10
C SER A 311 -7.05 -3.43 -5.46
N ASN A 312 -6.38 -2.74 -6.38
CA ASN A 312 -5.85 -3.29 -7.62
C ASN A 312 -4.47 -3.89 -7.35
N SER A 313 -4.14 -5.04 -7.97
CA SER A 313 -2.79 -5.62 -7.86
C SER A 313 -1.76 -5.01 -8.80
N ASP A 314 -2.13 -4.03 -9.61
CA ASP A 314 -1.25 -3.46 -10.63
C ASP A 314 -0.17 -2.56 -10.00
N GLY A 315 1.09 -2.81 -10.36
CA GLY A 315 2.23 -2.01 -9.92
C GLY A 315 2.45 -0.75 -10.76
N VAL A 316 1.80 -0.61 -11.92
CA VAL A 316 2.02 0.50 -12.87
C VAL A 316 0.69 1.19 -13.16
N LEU A 317 0.37 2.21 -12.36
CA LEU A 317 -0.92 2.93 -12.45
C LEU A 317 -0.96 4.06 -13.50
N GLY A 318 0.14 4.31 -14.23
CA GLY A 318 0.34 5.52 -15.03
C GLY A 318 -0.37 5.51 -16.40
N ASP A 319 -0.58 4.33 -16.96
CA ASP A 319 -1.24 4.06 -18.24
C ASP A 319 -2.62 3.38 -18.05
N ASN A 320 -3.08 3.28 -16.81
CA ASN A 320 -4.32 2.64 -16.43
C ASN A 320 -5.52 3.59 -16.52
N SER A 321 -6.69 3.06 -16.92
CA SER A 321 -7.93 3.82 -17.05
C SER A 321 -9.16 3.03 -16.60
N GLY A 322 -10.30 3.70 -16.40
CA GLY A 322 -11.53 3.09 -15.88
C GLY A 322 -11.58 2.96 -14.35
N GLN A 323 -12.57 2.22 -13.85
CA GLN A 323 -12.89 2.11 -12.43
C GLN A 323 -13.81 0.92 -12.12
N TYR A 324 -13.69 0.35 -10.92
CA TYR A 324 -14.77 -0.45 -10.35
C TYR A 324 -15.75 0.42 -9.56
N ALA A 325 -17.03 0.10 -9.66
CA ALA A 325 -18.05 0.47 -8.68
C ALA A 325 -18.27 -0.72 -7.73
N ILE A 326 -18.02 -0.50 -6.45
CA ILE A 326 -18.07 -1.50 -5.39
C ILE A 326 -19.20 -1.11 -4.43
N ARG A 327 -20.14 -2.01 -4.16
CA ARG A 327 -21.25 -1.77 -3.24
C ARG A 327 -21.32 -2.90 -2.22
N LEU A 328 -21.51 -2.56 -0.95
CA LEU A 328 -21.40 -3.54 0.13
C LEU A 328 -22.36 -3.27 1.30
N TRP A 329 -22.92 -4.35 1.85
CA TRP A 329 -23.89 -4.31 2.94
C TRP A 329 -23.79 -5.60 3.79
N PRO A 330 -24.16 -5.58 5.09
CA PRO A 330 -24.13 -6.80 5.91
C PRO A 330 -24.97 -7.92 5.30
N ALA A 331 -24.48 -9.15 5.39
CA ALA A 331 -25.24 -10.31 4.92
C ALA A 331 -26.34 -10.67 5.93
N THR A 332 -27.61 -10.54 5.54
CA THR A 332 -28.73 -11.02 6.35
C THR A 332 -28.61 -12.55 6.50
N PRO A 333 -28.60 -13.11 7.73
CA PRO A 333 -28.38 -14.55 7.95
C PRO A 333 -29.35 -15.42 7.13
N GLY A 334 -28.79 -16.40 6.40
CA GLY A 334 -29.56 -17.28 5.52
C GLY A 334 -29.82 -16.75 4.10
N THR A 335 -29.33 -15.56 3.74
CA THR A 335 -29.36 -15.10 2.34
C THR A 335 -28.48 -15.99 1.46
N PRO A 336 -29.01 -16.61 0.39
CA PRO A 336 -28.19 -17.37 -0.54
C PRO A 336 -27.33 -16.44 -1.39
N THR A 337 -26.01 -16.64 -1.35
CA THR A 337 -25.06 -15.94 -2.22
C THR A 337 -25.29 -16.34 -3.69
N PRO A 338 -25.50 -15.41 -4.64
CA PRO A 338 -25.77 -15.77 -6.04
C PRO A 338 -24.60 -16.48 -6.74
N ASP A 339 -23.38 -15.95 -6.60
CA ASP A 339 -22.18 -16.46 -7.27
C ASP A 339 -21.29 -17.29 -6.31
N SER A 340 -21.90 -18.24 -5.58
CA SER A 340 -21.37 -18.85 -4.32
C SER A 340 -20.09 -19.71 -4.39
N ASN A 341 -19.32 -19.67 -5.48
CA ASN A 341 -18.13 -20.50 -5.66
C ASN A 341 -16.83 -19.84 -5.15
N ALA A 342 -16.84 -18.52 -4.94
CA ALA A 342 -15.66 -17.74 -4.59
C ALA A 342 -15.50 -17.57 -3.07
N THR A 343 -14.91 -18.55 -2.41
CA THR A 343 -14.40 -18.39 -1.04
C THR A 343 -13.08 -17.61 -1.10
N PRO A 344 -12.84 -16.62 -0.22
CA PRO A 344 -11.50 -16.05 -0.04
C PRO A 344 -10.50 -17.16 0.38
N GLY A 345 -9.25 -17.05 -0.06
CA GLY A 345 -8.17 -18.00 0.22
C GLY A 345 -7.63 -17.92 1.67
N PHE A 346 -8.52 -17.88 2.66
CA PHE A 346 -8.19 -17.79 4.07
C PHE A 346 -8.07 -19.20 4.67
N ASP A 347 -6.95 -19.89 4.41
CA ASP A 347 -6.60 -21.03 5.27
C ASP A 347 -6.20 -20.49 6.64
N GLY A 348 -6.72 -21.11 7.71
CA GLY A 348 -6.57 -20.57 9.07
C GLY A 348 -5.20 -20.88 9.66
N ARG A 349 -4.17 -20.16 9.21
CA ARG A 349 -2.75 -20.36 9.55
C ARG A 349 -2.04 -19.07 9.91
#